data_AF-A0A7L3S6E2-F1
#
_entry.id   AF-A0A7L3S6E2-F1
#
_cell.length_a   1.000
_cell.length_b   1.000
_cell.length_c   1.000
_cell.angle_alpha   90.00
_cell.angle_beta   90.00
_cell.angle_gamma   90.00
#
_symmetry.space_group_name_H-M   'P 1'
#
loop_
_entity.id
_entity.type
_entity.pdbx_description
1 polymer ?
#
loop_
_entity_poly.entity_id
_entity_poly.type
_entity_poly.pdbx_seq_one_letter_code
_entity_poly.pdbx_strand_id
1 'polypeptide(L)'
;SFIQEKGSHSILVFVLYRLVYKWFLLIYKISYATGIVGYMAVMFTLFGLNLLFRIKPEDAMDFGISLLFYGLYYGVLERDFAEMCADYMASTIGFYSASGMPTKHLSDSVCAVCGQQIFVDVNEEGIIENTYRLSCNHVFHEFCIRGWCIVGKKQTCPYCKEKVDLKRMFSNPYPFSSWERPHVMYGQLLDWLRYLVAWQPVIIGLVQGINYILGLE
;
A
#
# COMPACT_ATOMS: atom_id res chain seq x y z
N SER A 1 26.33 -16.27 -23.38
CA SER A 1 25.10 -16.90 -22.87
C SER A 1 24.73 -16.42 -21.46
N PHE A 2 25.61 -16.49 -20.46
CA PHE A 2 25.31 -16.10 -19.05
C PHE A 2 24.87 -14.63 -18.82
N ILE A 3 25.37 -13.68 -19.62
CA ILE A 3 24.99 -12.24 -19.51
C ILE A 3 23.60 -11.98 -20.09
N GLN A 4 23.22 -12.73 -21.14
CA GLN A 4 21.93 -12.61 -21.80
C GLN A 4 20.81 -13.28 -20.97
N GLU A 5 21.15 -14.34 -20.24
CA GLU A 5 20.28 -15.01 -19.27
C GLU A 5 20.01 -14.13 -18.04
N LYS A 6 21.05 -13.49 -17.46
CA LYS A 6 20.88 -12.47 -16.41
C LYS A 6 20.04 -11.26 -16.87
N GLY A 7 20.20 -10.83 -18.13
CA GLY A 7 19.38 -9.77 -18.73
C GLY A 7 17.91 -10.16 -18.85
N SER A 8 17.60 -11.40 -19.27
CA SER A 8 16.23 -11.90 -19.37
C SER A 8 15.57 -12.07 -17.99
N HIS A 9 16.30 -12.63 -17.01
CA HIS A 9 15.82 -12.78 -15.63
C HIS A 9 15.56 -11.44 -14.94
N SER A 10 16.41 -10.44 -15.16
CA SER A 10 16.24 -9.09 -14.56
C SER A 10 15.05 -8.33 -15.15
N ILE A 11 14.83 -8.43 -16.47
CA ILE A 11 13.64 -7.86 -17.13
C ILE A 11 12.37 -8.57 -16.64
N LEU A 12 12.38 -9.90 -16.54
CA LEU A 12 11.24 -10.67 -16.04
C LEU A 12 10.89 -10.28 -14.60
N VAL A 13 11.89 -10.17 -13.73
CA VAL A 13 11.74 -9.71 -12.34
C VAL A 13 11.10 -8.32 -12.32
N PHE A 14 11.61 -7.37 -13.09
CA PHE A 14 11.05 -6.02 -13.19
C PHE A 14 9.59 -5.98 -13.68
N VAL A 15 9.22 -6.80 -14.66
CA VAL A 15 7.82 -6.92 -15.12
C VAL A 15 6.94 -7.54 -14.02
N LEU A 16 7.45 -8.55 -13.31
CA LEU A 16 6.76 -9.16 -12.18
C LEU A 16 6.53 -8.14 -11.06
N TYR A 17 7.51 -7.30 -10.71
CA TYR A 17 7.33 -6.19 -9.76
C TYR A 17 6.14 -5.31 -10.16
N ARG A 18 6.09 -4.86 -11.40
CA ARG A 18 5.01 -4.01 -11.91
C ARG A 18 3.66 -4.71 -11.83
N LEU A 19 3.61 -5.99 -12.20
CA LEU A 19 2.39 -6.77 -12.17
C LEU A 19 1.89 -6.96 -10.74
N VAL A 20 2.78 -7.31 -9.80
CA VAL A 20 2.47 -7.47 -8.37
C VAL A 20 1.88 -6.18 -7.79
N TYR A 21 2.53 -5.02 -8.03
CA TYR A 21 2.00 -3.74 -7.55
C TYR A 21 0.66 -3.38 -8.19
N LYS A 22 0.45 -3.68 -9.47
CA LYS A 22 -0.85 -3.49 -10.14
C LYS A 22 -1.94 -4.38 -9.55
N TRP A 23 -1.62 -5.63 -9.22
CA TRP A 23 -2.56 -6.57 -8.59
C TRP A 23 -2.95 -6.10 -7.19
N PHE A 24 -1.99 -5.70 -6.35
CA PHE A 24 -2.30 -5.11 -5.05
C PHE A 24 -3.18 -3.87 -5.24
N LEU A 25 -2.80 -2.92 -6.09
CA LEU A 25 -3.66 -1.75 -6.33
C LEU A 25 -5.10 -2.09 -6.79
N LEU A 26 -5.28 -3.18 -7.55
CA LEU A 26 -6.59 -3.65 -7.95
C LEU A 26 -7.41 -4.17 -6.76
N ILE A 27 -6.81 -5.02 -5.92
CA ILE A 27 -7.48 -5.57 -4.73
C ILE A 27 -7.87 -4.44 -3.78
N TYR A 28 -6.97 -3.47 -3.58
CA TYR A 28 -7.22 -2.28 -2.76
C TYR A 28 -8.44 -1.52 -3.28
N LYS A 29 -8.57 -1.34 -4.59
CA LYS A 29 -9.72 -0.64 -5.20
C LYS A 29 -11.02 -1.40 -4.99
N ILE A 30 -10.97 -2.73 -5.05
CA ILE A 30 -12.13 -3.60 -4.79
C ILE A 30 -12.54 -3.50 -3.32
N SER A 31 -11.59 -3.61 -2.38
CA SER A 31 -11.83 -3.44 -0.94
C SER A 31 -12.43 -2.05 -0.64
N TYR A 32 -11.86 -1.00 -1.22
CA TYR A 32 -12.36 0.37 -1.08
C TYR A 32 -13.79 0.54 -1.62
N ALA A 33 -14.05 0.04 -2.84
CA ALA A 33 -15.38 0.07 -3.44
C ALA A 33 -16.40 -0.71 -2.59
N THR A 34 -16.00 -1.86 -2.06
CA THR A 34 -16.83 -2.70 -1.19
C THR A 34 -17.20 -1.97 0.11
N GLY A 35 -16.24 -1.27 0.72
CA GLY A 35 -16.49 -0.41 1.88
C GLY A 35 -17.44 0.75 1.58
N ILE A 36 -17.31 1.40 0.42
CA ILE A 36 -18.25 2.45 0.00
C ILE A 36 -19.66 1.89 -0.20
N VAL A 37 -19.80 0.76 -0.89
CA VAL A 37 -21.11 0.13 -1.12
C VAL A 37 -21.77 -0.23 0.20
N GLY A 38 -21.01 -0.75 1.17
CA GLY A 38 -21.52 -1.07 2.50
C GLY A 38 -21.95 0.20 3.26
N TYR A 39 -21.15 1.27 3.20
CA TYR A 39 -21.50 2.57 3.79
C TYR A 39 -22.80 3.13 3.20
N MET A 40 -22.92 3.10 1.88
CA MET A 40 -24.12 3.56 1.19
C MET A 40 -25.33 2.72 1.59
N ALA A 41 -25.19 1.39 1.70
CA ALA A 41 -26.28 0.51 2.13
C ALA A 41 -26.76 0.83 3.57
N VAL A 42 -25.83 1.11 4.49
CA VAL A 42 -26.19 1.55 5.85
C VAL A 42 -26.89 2.91 5.82
N MET A 43 -26.36 3.89 5.09
CA MET A 43 -26.97 5.22 4.96
C MET A 43 -28.38 5.13 4.35
N PHE A 44 -28.57 4.37 3.28
CA PHE A 44 -29.87 4.13 2.67
C PHE A 44 -30.88 3.52 3.65
N THR A 45 -30.42 2.63 4.53
CA THR A 45 -31.27 2.03 5.57
C THR A 45 -31.64 3.06 6.65
N LEU A 46 -30.70 3.89 7.09
CA LEU A 46 -30.94 4.93 8.11
C LEU A 46 -31.88 6.05 7.62
N PHE A 47 -31.82 6.41 6.34
CA PHE A 47 -32.76 7.39 5.76
C PHE A 47 -34.16 6.81 5.49
N GLY A 48 -34.41 5.55 5.81
CA GLY A 48 -35.73 4.91 5.63
C GLY A 48 -36.09 4.63 4.19
N LEU A 49 -35.18 4.83 3.23
CA LEU A 49 -35.40 4.53 1.81
C LEU A 49 -35.59 3.02 1.56
N ASN A 50 -35.18 2.18 2.51
CA ASN A 50 -35.45 0.74 2.50
C ASN A 50 -36.95 0.39 2.55
N LEU A 51 -37.77 1.27 3.15
CA LEU A 51 -39.24 1.10 3.12
C LEU A 51 -39.81 1.26 1.71
N LEU A 52 -39.15 2.02 0.83
CA LEU A 52 -39.57 2.19 -0.58
C LEU A 52 -39.43 0.88 -1.36
N PHE A 53 -38.41 0.08 -1.03
CA PHE A 53 -38.11 -1.20 -1.67
C PHE A 53 -38.72 -2.42 -0.95
N ARG A 54 -39.50 -2.21 0.12
CA ARG A 54 -40.11 -3.28 0.95
C ARG A 54 -39.11 -4.28 1.55
N ILE A 55 -37.85 -3.88 1.70
CA ILE A 55 -36.83 -4.71 2.35
C ILE A 55 -36.88 -4.42 3.84
N LYS A 56 -36.77 -5.46 4.66
CA LYS A 56 -36.72 -5.32 6.11
C LYS A 56 -35.45 -4.55 6.50
N PRO A 57 -35.55 -3.53 7.36
CA PRO A 57 -34.40 -2.71 7.74
C PRO A 57 -33.33 -3.50 8.52
N GLU A 58 -33.73 -4.55 9.25
CA GLU A 58 -32.84 -5.51 9.91
C GLU A 58 -31.86 -6.16 8.92
N ASP A 59 -32.40 -6.87 7.92
CA ASP A 59 -31.62 -7.63 6.94
C ASP A 59 -30.66 -6.74 6.14
N ALA A 60 -31.10 -5.54 5.79
CA ALA A 60 -30.28 -4.61 5.00
C ALA A 60 -29.20 -3.91 5.83
N MET A 61 -29.46 -3.65 7.12
CA MET A 61 -28.44 -3.11 8.02
C MET A 61 -27.36 -4.17 8.27
N ASP A 62 -27.74 -5.43 8.51
CA ASP A 62 -26.80 -6.55 8.68
C ASP A 62 -25.95 -6.77 7.42
N PHE A 63 -26.57 -6.73 6.24
CA PHE A 63 -25.84 -6.81 4.98
C PHE A 63 -24.85 -5.65 4.81
N GLY A 64 -25.30 -4.40 5.03
CA GLY A 64 -24.47 -3.20 4.88
C GLY A 64 -23.28 -3.17 5.85
N ILE A 65 -23.53 -3.52 7.11
CA ILE A 65 -22.49 -3.61 8.15
C ILE A 65 -21.51 -4.74 7.83
N SER A 66 -22.00 -5.92 7.45
CA SER A 66 -21.12 -7.04 7.06
C SER A 66 -20.21 -6.65 5.91
N LEU A 67 -20.77 -6.03 4.86
CA LEU A 67 -20.00 -5.59 3.70
C LEU A 67 -18.94 -4.54 4.07
N LEU A 68 -19.27 -3.61 4.97
CA LEU A 68 -18.32 -2.63 5.53
C LEU A 68 -17.17 -3.33 6.26
N PHE A 69 -17.49 -4.25 7.17
CA PHE A 69 -16.47 -4.97 7.93
C PHE A 69 -15.57 -5.81 7.02
N TYR A 70 -16.13 -6.53 6.05
CA TYR A 70 -15.33 -7.29 5.08
C TYR A 70 -14.45 -6.37 4.22
N GLY A 71 -15.01 -5.27 3.71
CA GLY A 71 -14.25 -4.29 2.93
C GLY A 71 -13.07 -3.74 3.70
N LEU A 72 -13.28 -3.32 4.95
CA LEU A 72 -12.23 -2.79 5.82
C LEU A 72 -11.22 -3.88 6.24
N TYR A 73 -11.68 -5.07 6.60
CA TYR A 73 -10.82 -6.19 7.02
C TYR A 73 -9.85 -6.59 5.91
N TYR A 74 -10.36 -6.85 4.71
CA TYR A 74 -9.51 -7.21 3.57
C TYR A 74 -8.60 -6.05 3.15
N GLY A 75 -9.04 -4.79 3.31
CA GLY A 75 -8.20 -3.62 3.06
C GLY A 75 -7.01 -3.50 4.00
N VAL A 76 -7.20 -3.76 5.30
CA VAL A 76 -6.09 -3.81 6.28
C VAL A 76 -5.15 -4.96 5.94
N LEU A 77 -5.71 -6.16 5.75
CA LEU A 77 -4.94 -7.37 5.49
C LEU A 77 -4.07 -7.24 4.23
N GLU A 78 -4.67 -6.80 3.13
CA GLU A 78 -3.98 -6.62 1.86
C GLU A 78 -2.81 -5.64 1.98
N ARG A 79 -2.99 -4.54 2.71
CA ARG A 79 -1.93 -3.56 2.91
C ARG A 79 -0.73 -4.15 3.65
N ASP A 80 -0.98 -4.96 4.67
CA ASP A 80 0.08 -5.63 5.43
C ASP A 80 0.85 -6.64 4.55
N PHE A 81 0.14 -7.38 3.69
CA PHE A 81 0.76 -8.24 2.68
C PHE A 81 1.57 -7.44 1.67
N ALA A 82 1.06 -6.32 1.20
CA ALA A 82 1.73 -5.49 0.21
C ALA A 82 3.05 -4.90 0.76
N GLU A 83 3.08 -4.50 2.03
CA GLU A 83 4.31 -4.08 2.72
C GLU A 83 5.32 -5.23 2.81
N MET A 84 4.88 -6.42 3.25
CA MET A 84 5.73 -7.60 3.38
C MET A 84 6.31 -8.03 2.03
N CYS A 85 5.50 -8.03 0.97
CA CYS A 85 5.94 -8.33 -0.38
C CYS A 85 6.96 -7.30 -0.87
N ALA A 86 6.74 -6.01 -0.64
CA ALA A 86 7.69 -4.96 -1.02
C ALA A 86 9.06 -5.15 -0.34
N ASP A 87 9.08 -5.50 0.95
CA ASP A 87 10.30 -5.78 1.71
C ASP A 87 11.00 -7.08 1.24
N TYR A 88 10.25 -8.15 0.98
CA TYR A 88 10.79 -9.42 0.46
C TYR A 88 11.41 -9.25 -0.92
N MET A 89 10.71 -8.53 -1.80
CA MET A 89 11.19 -8.29 -3.14
C MET A 89 12.48 -7.44 -3.11
N ALA A 90 12.47 -6.30 -2.39
CA ALA A 90 13.66 -5.44 -2.30
C ALA A 90 14.88 -6.16 -1.69
N SER A 91 14.68 -7.00 -0.67
CA SER A 91 15.76 -7.79 -0.06
C SER A 91 16.30 -8.89 -0.98
N THR A 92 15.45 -9.49 -1.83
CA THR A 92 15.87 -10.54 -2.79
C THR A 92 16.90 -10.05 -3.80
N ILE A 93 16.91 -8.75 -4.14
CA ILE A 93 17.90 -8.19 -5.08
C ILE A 93 19.28 -8.00 -4.42
N GLY A 94 19.30 -7.74 -3.11
CA GLY A 94 20.50 -7.60 -2.30
C GLY A 94 21.14 -6.21 -2.28
N PHE A 95 20.54 -5.20 -2.92
CA PHE A 95 20.97 -3.80 -2.75
C PHE A 95 20.29 -3.12 -1.55
N TYR A 96 19.20 -3.70 -1.04
CA TYR A 96 18.50 -3.27 0.16
C TYR A 96 18.81 -4.23 1.32
N SER A 97 19.21 -3.66 2.47
CA SER A 97 19.28 -4.39 3.74
C SER A 97 18.49 -3.64 4.81
N ALA A 98 17.77 -4.38 5.66
CA ALA A 98 17.10 -3.85 6.85
C ALA A 98 18.11 -3.42 7.93
N SER A 99 19.30 -4.03 7.96
CA SER A 99 20.37 -3.78 8.95
C SER A 99 21.39 -2.69 8.53
N GLY A 100 21.14 -1.99 7.42
CA GLY A 100 21.86 -0.78 7.04
C GLY A 100 23.13 -0.97 6.22
N MET A 101 23.78 -2.14 6.22
CA MET A 101 24.89 -2.43 5.32
C MET A 101 24.40 -3.21 4.08
N PRO A 102 24.39 -2.59 2.89
CA PRO A 102 24.08 -3.30 1.64
C PRO A 102 25.18 -4.31 1.32
N THR A 103 24.82 -5.50 0.83
CA THR A 103 25.79 -6.55 0.49
C THR A 103 26.47 -6.31 -0.87
N LYS A 104 26.01 -5.32 -1.64
CA LYS A 104 26.53 -4.96 -2.96
C LYS A 104 26.71 -3.45 -3.09
N HIS A 105 27.80 -3.05 -3.73
CA HIS A 105 28.03 -1.65 -4.12
C HIS A 105 27.04 -1.27 -5.24
N LEU A 106 26.32 -0.16 -5.07
CA LEU A 106 25.38 0.34 -6.07
C LEU A 106 26.14 1.19 -7.11
N SER A 107 25.88 0.97 -8.39
CA SER A 107 26.28 1.89 -9.46
C SER A 107 25.13 2.85 -9.75
N ASP A 108 25.43 4.13 -10.01
CA ASP A 108 24.43 5.18 -10.22
C ASP A 108 23.46 4.92 -11.39
N SER A 109 23.81 4.00 -12.29
CA SER A 109 23.00 3.58 -13.43
C SER A 109 22.08 2.39 -13.16
N VAL A 110 21.95 1.92 -11.92
CA VAL A 110 21.11 0.75 -11.56
C VAL A 110 20.13 1.11 -10.44
N CYS A 111 18.86 0.79 -10.64
CA CYS A 111 17.83 1.00 -9.62
C CYS A 111 17.98 -0.01 -8.48
N ALA A 112 18.22 0.45 -7.24
CA ALA A 112 18.43 -0.46 -6.10
C ALA A 112 17.18 -1.27 -5.71
N VAL A 113 16.00 -0.88 -6.19
CA VAL A 113 14.71 -1.53 -5.86
C VAL A 113 14.38 -2.67 -6.81
N CYS A 114 14.67 -2.53 -8.11
CA CYS A 114 14.40 -3.58 -9.12
C CYS A 114 15.66 -4.21 -9.72
N GLY A 115 16.85 -3.69 -9.43
CA GLY A 115 18.13 -4.20 -9.92
C GLY A 115 18.37 -3.99 -11.42
N GLN A 116 17.51 -3.24 -12.11
CA GLN A 116 17.59 -2.99 -13.55
C GLN A 116 18.35 -1.69 -13.85
N GLN A 117 19.00 -1.64 -15.02
CA GLN A 117 19.65 -0.43 -15.51
C GLN A 117 18.64 0.69 -15.79
N ILE A 118 19.07 1.90 -15.49
CA ILE A 118 18.36 3.15 -15.66
C ILE A 118 18.77 3.73 -17.01
N PHE A 119 17.91 3.63 -18.01
CA PHE A 119 18.23 4.01 -19.40
C PHE A 119 17.86 5.44 -19.77
N VAL A 120 17.09 6.13 -18.91
CA VAL A 120 16.54 7.47 -19.19
C VAL A 120 17.07 8.43 -18.14
N ASP A 121 17.71 9.52 -18.57
CA ASP A 121 18.19 10.57 -17.65
C ASP A 121 17.00 11.34 -17.06
N VAL A 122 17.18 11.92 -15.87
CA VAL A 122 16.16 12.60 -15.05
C VAL A 122 15.50 13.78 -15.80
N ASN A 123 16.10 14.24 -16.89
CA ASN A 123 15.67 15.39 -17.68
C ASN A 123 14.97 15.02 -19.01
N GLU A 124 14.84 13.74 -19.34
CA GLU A 124 14.17 13.27 -20.56
C GLU A 124 12.90 12.48 -20.23
N GLU A 125 11.83 12.73 -20.99
CA GLU A 125 10.63 11.87 -20.92
C GLU A 125 10.97 10.50 -21.51
N GLY A 126 10.95 9.47 -20.66
CA GLY A 126 11.27 8.13 -21.07
C GLY A 126 10.16 7.52 -21.92
N ILE A 127 10.52 6.93 -23.05
CA ILE A 127 9.57 6.20 -23.92
C ILE A 127 8.97 4.98 -23.17
N ILE A 128 9.68 4.43 -22.18
CA ILE A 128 9.30 3.23 -21.42
C ILE A 128 9.03 3.54 -19.94
N GLU A 129 9.89 4.34 -19.31
CA GLU A 129 9.70 4.82 -17.93
C GLU A 129 10.55 6.05 -17.60
N ASN A 130 10.00 6.92 -16.75
CA ASN A 130 10.72 8.06 -16.22
C ASN A 130 11.57 7.65 -15.01
N THR A 131 12.56 8.48 -14.73
CA THR A 131 13.45 8.35 -13.60
C THR A 131 13.22 9.46 -12.60
N TYR A 132 13.34 9.13 -11.32
CA TYR A 132 13.14 10.07 -10.24
C TYR A 132 14.39 10.12 -9.37
N ARG A 133 14.91 11.33 -9.18
CA ARG A 133 16.05 11.60 -8.31
C ARG A 133 15.57 12.08 -6.95
N LEU A 134 15.99 11.38 -5.91
CA LEU A 134 15.73 11.77 -4.52
C LEU A 134 16.63 12.94 -4.07
N SER A 135 16.31 13.56 -2.94
CA SER A 135 17.14 14.60 -2.29
C SER A 135 18.55 14.11 -1.96
N CYS A 136 18.67 12.81 -1.63
CA CYS A 136 19.93 12.12 -1.37
C CYS A 136 20.73 11.79 -2.64
N ASN A 137 20.36 12.37 -3.79
CA ASN A 137 20.96 12.20 -5.11
C ASN A 137 20.85 10.80 -5.76
N HIS A 138 20.33 9.80 -5.06
CA HIS A 138 20.08 8.48 -5.63
C HIS A 138 18.94 8.51 -6.66
N VAL A 139 19.14 7.82 -7.77
CA VAL A 139 18.20 7.74 -8.90
C VAL A 139 17.51 6.38 -8.89
N PHE A 140 16.19 6.39 -9.11
CA PHE A 140 15.36 5.20 -9.18
C PHE A 140 14.37 5.32 -10.33
N HIS A 141 13.85 4.18 -10.78
CA HIS A 141 12.65 4.19 -11.62
C HIS A 141 11.47 4.75 -10.83
N GLU A 142 10.69 5.62 -11.46
CA GLU A 142 9.57 6.31 -10.83
C GLU A 142 8.58 5.33 -10.18
N PHE A 143 8.22 4.24 -10.88
CA PHE A 143 7.32 3.21 -10.36
C PHE A 143 7.91 2.47 -9.16
N CYS A 144 9.22 2.20 -9.16
CA CYS A 144 9.88 1.49 -8.08
C CYS A 144 9.90 2.32 -6.80
N ILE A 145 10.26 3.60 -6.89
CA ILE A 145 10.31 4.48 -5.71
C ILE A 145 8.91 4.85 -5.21
N ARG A 146 7.92 4.98 -6.11
CA ARG A 146 6.51 5.15 -5.70
C ARG A 146 5.97 3.91 -4.99
N GLY A 147 6.22 2.71 -5.53
CA GLY A 147 5.86 1.45 -4.88
C GLY A 147 6.48 1.33 -3.49
N TRP A 148 7.75 1.70 -3.36
CA TRP A 148 8.47 1.73 -2.09
C TRP A 148 7.83 2.68 -1.05
N CYS A 149 7.56 3.93 -1.43
CA CYS A 149 7.05 4.93 -0.49
C CYS A 149 5.57 4.79 -0.18
N ILE A 150 4.76 4.35 -1.15
CA ILE A 150 3.30 4.27 -1.02
C ILE A 150 2.87 2.89 -0.52
N VAL A 151 3.26 1.84 -1.25
CA VAL A 151 2.82 0.47 -0.97
C VAL A 151 3.63 -0.13 0.17
N GLY A 152 4.96 0.03 0.15
CA GLY A 152 5.85 -0.42 1.22
C GLY A 152 5.82 0.45 2.49
N LYS A 153 5.11 1.59 2.45
CA LYS A 153 5.02 2.58 3.56
C LYS A 153 6.39 3.09 4.06
N LYS A 154 7.44 2.98 3.25
CA LYS A 154 8.79 3.40 3.65
C LYS A 154 9.10 4.81 3.16
N GLN A 155 9.22 5.76 4.09
CA GLN A 155 9.53 7.16 3.78
C GLN A 155 11.03 7.46 3.76
N THR A 156 11.83 6.46 3.38
CA THR A 156 13.29 6.52 3.40
C THR A 156 13.86 5.95 2.10
N CYS A 157 15.00 6.48 1.68
CA CYS A 157 15.73 5.97 0.53
C CYS A 157 16.07 4.48 0.75
N PRO A 158 15.77 3.58 -0.20
CA PRO A 158 16.11 2.16 -0.07
C PRO A 158 17.58 1.91 0.25
N TYR A 159 18.48 2.75 -0.30
CA TYR A 159 19.92 2.60 -0.17
C TYR A 159 20.49 3.32 1.06
N CYS A 160 20.46 4.66 1.09
CA CYS A 160 21.08 5.45 2.16
C CYS A 160 20.19 5.70 3.39
N LYS A 161 18.92 5.27 3.37
CA LYS A 161 17.92 5.47 4.43
C LYS A 161 17.60 6.93 4.77
N GLU A 162 18.08 7.89 3.99
CA GLU A 162 17.70 9.30 4.13
C GLU A 162 16.20 9.49 3.86
N LYS A 163 15.55 10.39 4.62
CA LYS A 163 14.12 10.64 4.46
C LYS A 163 13.81 11.22 3.08
N VAL A 164 12.74 10.71 2.47
CA VAL A 164 12.28 11.15 1.14
C VAL A 164 11.26 12.27 1.28
N ASP A 165 11.41 13.33 0.48
CA ASP A 165 10.41 14.40 0.39
C ASP A 165 9.23 13.99 -0.51
N LEU A 166 8.25 13.34 0.12
CA LEU A 166 6.99 12.89 -0.49
C LEU A 166 6.23 13.99 -1.22
N LYS A 167 6.27 15.23 -0.70
CA LYS A 167 5.45 16.33 -1.23
C LYS A 167 5.83 16.66 -2.67
N ARG A 168 7.13 16.58 -2.98
CA ARG A 168 7.67 16.77 -4.32
C ARG A 168 7.29 15.62 -5.26
N MET A 169 7.26 14.37 -4.76
CA MET A 169 6.87 13.20 -5.55
C MET A 169 5.40 13.26 -6.00
N PHE A 170 4.50 13.72 -5.12
CA PHE A 170 3.06 13.85 -5.41
C PHE A 170 2.67 15.10 -6.23
N SER A 171 3.63 15.99 -6.50
CA SER A 171 3.37 17.23 -7.26
C SER A 171 3.55 17.08 -8.76
N ASN A 172 4.03 15.92 -9.25
CA ASN A 172 4.24 15.69 -10.68
C ASN A 172 2.90 15.38 -11.40
N PRO A 173 2.53 16.14 -12.45
CA PRO A 173 1.21 16.09 -13.07
C PRO A 173 1.18 15.00 -14.15
N TYR A 174 0.97 13.73 -13.76
CA TYR A 174 0.71 12.66 -14.72
C TYR A 174 -0.73 12.14 -14.53
N PRO A 175 -1.48 11.81 -15.60
CA PRO A 175 -2.90 11.42 -15.52
C PRO A 175 -3.21 10.18 -14.67
N PHE A 176 -2.21 9.37 -14.29
CA PHE A 176 -2.38 8.25 -13.35
C PHE A 176 -2.18 8.65 -11.87
N SER A 177 -1.59 9.81 -11.57
CA SER A 177 -1.26 10.28 -10.21
C SER A 177 -2.38 11.06 -9.50
N SER A 178 -3.39 11.54 -10.24
CA SER A 178 -4.47 12.38 -9.69
C SER A 178 -5.36 11.68 -8.65
N TRP A 179 -5.27 10.35 -8.54
CA TRP A 179 -6.03 9.54 -7.59
C TRP A 179 -5.30 9.30 -6.25
N GLU A 180 -4.06 9.76 -6.07
CA GLU A 180 -3.20 9.40 -4.92
C GLU A 180 -3.63 10.05 -3.59
N ARG A 181 -4.27 11.22 -3.57
CA ARG A 181 -4.68 11.89 -2.31
C ARG A 181 -5.78 11.14 -1.52
N PRO A 182 -6.88 10.66 -2.15
CA PRO A 182 -7.84 9.79 -1.49
C PRO A 182 -7.20 8.50 -0.95
N HIS A 183 -6.26 7.93 -1.68
CA HIS A 183 -5.60 6.67 -1.31
C HIS A 183 -4.78 6.76 -0.03
N VAL A 184 -4.08 7.88 0.17
CA VAL A 184 -3.31 8.13 1.39
C VAL A 184 -4.24 8.30 2.61
N MET A 185 -5.36 9.01 2.48
CA MET A 185 -6.33 9.19 3.57
C MET A 185 -6.99 7.87 3.98
N TYR A 186 -7.44 7.07 3.00
CA TYR A 186 -7.99 5.74 3.29
C TYR A 186 -6.93 4.82 3.87
N GLY A 187 -5.67 4.93 3.43
CA GLY A 187 -4.54 4.28 4.10
C GLY A 187 -4.47 4.67 5.59
N GLN A 188 -4.44 5.96 5.91
CA GLN A 188 -4.40 6.39 7.32
C GLN A 188 -5.59 5.85 8.15
N LEU A 189 -6.79 5.81 7.56
CA LEU A 189 -7.96 5.20 8.19
C LEU A 189 -7.74 3.70 8.49
N LEU A 190 -7.23 2.94 7.52
CA LEU A 190 -6.93 1.51 7.72
C LEU A 190 -5.87 1.28 8.81
N ASP A 191 -4.87 2.15 8.93
CA ASP A 191 -3.86 2.06 9.99
C ASP A 191 -4.47 2.29 11.38
N TRP A 192 -5.36 3.26 11.48
CA TRP A 192 -6.07 3.54 12.72
C TRP A 192 -7.01 2.38 13.11
N LEU A 193 -7.70 1.80 12.13
CA LEU A 193 -8.51 0.60 12.31
C LEU A 193 -7.67 -0.60 12.78
N ARG A 194 -6.51 -0.84 12.16
CA ARG A 194 -5.57 -1.89 12.60
C ARG A 194 -5.17 -1.70 14.06
N TYR A 195 -4.84 -0.47 14.44
CA TYR A 195 -4.52 -0.15 15.83
C TYR A 195 -5.71 -0.47 16.75
N LEU A 196 -6.92 -0.01 16.42
CA LEU A 196 -8.12 -0.34 17.20
C LEU A 196 -8.35 -1.85 17.37
N VAL A 197 -8.21 -2.63 16.30
CA VAL A 197 -8.36 -4.10 16.33
C VAL A 197 -7.31 -4.75 17.22
N ALA A 198 -6.05 -4.30 17.14
CA ALA A 198 -4.98 -4.83 17.98
C ALA A 198 -5.19 -4.56 19.48
N TRP A 199 -5.90 -3.49 19.83
CA TRP A 199 -6.25 -3.14 21.21
C TRP A 199 -7.51 -3.84 21.75
N GLN A 200 -8.28 -4.53 20.90
CA GLN A 200 -9.50 -5.25 21.32
C GLN A 200 -9.30 -6.19 22.52
N PRO A 201 -8.25 -7.04 22.57
CA PRO A 201 -8.03 -7.93 23.73
C PRO A 201 -7.80 -7.17 25.04
N VAL A 202 -7.13 -6.03 24.97
CA VAL A 202 -6.89 -5.16 26.14
C VAL A 202 -8.19 -4.51 26.59
N ILE A 203 -9.02 -4.03 25.66
CA ILE A 203 -10.33 -3.44 25.96
C ILE A 203 -11.25 -4.48 26.59
N ILE A 204 -11.35 -5.68 26.00
CA ILE A 204 -12.20 -6.76 26.53
C ILE A 204 -11.70 -7.19 27.92
N GLY A 205 -10.39 -7.41 28.08
CA GLY A 205 -9.81 -7.79 29.37
C GLY A 205 -10.02 -6.73 30.45
N LEU A 206 -9.92 -5.45 30.10
CA LEU A 206 -10.18 -4.34 31.02
C LEU A 206 -11.67 -4.25 31.40
N VAL A 207 -12.59 -4.38 30.44
CA VAL A 207 -14.03 -4.35 30.69
C VAL A 207 -14.45 -5.55 31.56
N GLN A 208 -13.96 -6.75 31.25
CA GLN A 208 -14.19 -7.95 32.05
C GLN A 208 -13.61 -7.80 33.46
N GLY A 209 -12.40 -7.24 33.59
CA GLY A 209 -11.79 -6.95 34.88
C GLY A 209 -12.58 -5.95 35.72
N ILE A 210 -13.10 -4.88 35.11
CA ILE A 210 -13.95 -3.90 35.80
C ILE A 210 -15.27 -4.54 36.24
N ASN A 211 -15.93 -5.31 35.37
CA ASN A 211 -17.18 -5.99 35.71
C ASN A 211 -16.98 -7.00 36.86
N TYR A 212 -15.86 -7.71 36.86
CA TYR A 212 -15.48 -8.61 37.95
C TYR A 212 -15.27 -7.86 39.27
N ILE A 213 -14.55 -6.73 39.27
CA ILE A 213 -14.30 -5.92 40.47
C ILE A 213 -15.60 -5.27 41.01
N LEU A 214 -16.50 -4.85 40.13
CA LEU A 214 -17.79 -4.26 40.49
C LEU A 214 -18.85 -5.31 40.87
N GLY A 215 -18.54 -6.60 40.76
CA GLY A 215 -19.48 -7.70 41.06
C GLY A 215 -20.70 -7.71 40.14
N LEU A 216 -20.55 -7.23 38.90
CA LEU A 216 -21.60 -7.17 37.87
C LEU A 216 -21.61 -8.44 36.99
N GLU A 217 -21.18 -9.57 37.54
CA GLU A 217 -21.24 -10.90 36.93
C GLU A 217 -22.30 -11.75 37.64
#